data_AF-A0A9N9P5J2-F1
#
_entry.id   AF-A0A9N9P5J2-F1
#
_cell.length_a   1.000
_cell.length_b   1.000
_cell.length_c   1.000
_cell.angle_alpha   90.00
_cell.angle_beta   90.00
_cell.angle_gamma   90.00
#
_symmetry.space_group_name_H-M   'P 1'
#
loop_
_entity.id
_entity.type
_entity.pdbx_description
1 polymer ?
#
loop_
_entity_poly.entity_id
_entity_poly.type
_entity_poly.pdbx_seq_one_letter_code
_entity_poly.pdbx_strand_id
1 'polypeptide(L)'
;MKGLRNGNNQSFDFNQLYIKDHSFNFNQLYIKEHSFNFNQVHFIPKLLICEKRNDSYFAENHIDMTSESDIPMEWCTILDNNKDSAIHPLFDSKPKQEIYFTITYQKVDLFLKKEFIRLSDEFRNKVNDALKEIDPHTALINTFFTFGNFFAKKVTLGHKLFKRIDKAWYESVKDKKFNDYIGVNELQDLFKEMDYDGKGFLTVKGEIINQENLKNWIELCKNDSNLQIIKRDDLMAVYEILEDSIRDEVKSILGIREYQYLKPREIYQQHLKLPEVKYQVIMTGCEKIQSSVVYHRITFPKRLENSDFSLYGSITRESGEQIDNVIIKFKSINYYGFSVIIENFTGHE
;
A
#
# COMPACT_ATOMS: atom_id res chain seq x y z
N MET A 1 30.58 28.57 -25.15
CA MET A 1 30.79 27.12 -25.06
C MET A 1 30.75 26.71 -23.60
N LYS A 2 29.87 25.75 -23.26
CA LYS A 2 29.76 24.98 -22.01
C LYS A 2 29.50 25.79 -20.72
N GLY A 3 28.55 25.46 -19.86
CA GLY A 3 27.68 24.29 -19.79
C GLY A 3 27.17 24.19 -18.35
N LEU A 4 25.84 24.29 -18.22
CA LEU A 4 25.04 24.07 -17.01
C LEU A 4 25.31 22.71 -16.36
N ARG A 5 25.26 22.64 -15.03
CA ARG A 5 24.60 21.56 -14.25
C ARG A 5 24.13 22.12 -12.90
N ASN A 6 22.87 22.56 -12.86
CA ASN A 6 22.10 22.61 -11.62
C ASN A 6 21.49 21.23 -11.41
N GLY A 7 21.90 20.54 -10.33
CA GLY A 7 21.23 19.35 -9.85
C GLY A 7 20.05 19.76 -8.97
N ASN A 8 18.84 19.61 -9.48
CA ASN A 8 17.63 19.65 -8.67
C ASN A 8 17.55 18.35 -7.87
N ASN A 9 17.90 18.42 -6.59
CA ASN A 9 17.46 17.42 -5.61
C ASN A 9 16.00 17.72 -5.28
N GLN A 10 15.07 17.00 -5.91
CA GLN A 10 13.69 16.94 -5.44
C GLN A 10 13.66 16.05 -4.19
N SER A 11 13.35 16.65 -3.04
CA SER A 11 13.05 15.92 -1.81
C SER A 11 11.68 15.26 -1.95
N PHE A 12 11.63 13.94 -1.89
CA PHE A 12 10.38 13.20 -1.77
C PHE A 12 9.73 13.49 -0.41
N ASP A 13 8.49 13.96 -0.43
CA ASP A 13 7.68 14.18 0.77
C ASP A 13 7.05 12.85 1.21
N PHE A 14 7.60 12.27 2.27
CA PHE A 14 7.21 10.96 2.82
C PHE A 14 5.77 10.92 3.39
N ASN A 15 5.08 12.07 3.48
CA ASN A 15 3.71 12.16 3.99
C ASN A 15 2.63 11.71 2.98
N GLN A 16 2.99 11.36 1.74
CA GLN A 16 2.02 10.99 0.69
C GLN A 16 1.55 9.52 0.75
N LEU A 17 2.12 8.70 1.64
CA LEU A 17 1.77 7.27 1.72
C LEU A 17 0.45 6.98 2.43
N TYR A 18 -0.03 7.90 3.25
CA TYR A 18 -1.31 7.78 3.95
C TYR A 18 -2.31 8.81 3.46
N ILE A 19 -3.55 8.46 3.70
CA ILE A 19 -4.69 9.30 3.45
C ILE A 19 -4.52 10.68 4.08
N LYS A 20 -4.73 11.71 3.27
CA LYS A 20 -4.94 13.08 3.78
C LYS A 20 -6.24 13.09 4.57
N ASP A 21 -6.23 13.64 5.78
CA ASP A 21 -7.35 13.61 6.74
C ASP A 21 -8.70 14.14 6.19
N HIS A 22 -8.72 14.76 5.01
CA HIS A 22 -9.94 15.28 4.37
C HIS A 22 -10.63 14.28 3.41
N SER A 23 -10.04 13.11 3.18
CA SER A 23 -10.52 12.21 2.12
C SER A 23 -11.63 11.25 2.57
N PHE A 24 -11.91 11.13 3.87
CA PHE A 24 -12.94 10.22 4.39
C PHE A 24 -13.65 10.82 5.61
N ASN A 25 -14.93 10.51 5.72
CA ASN A 25 -15.77 10.79 6.88
C ASN A 25 -16.21 9.47 7.53
N PHE A 26 -16.40 9.47 8.84
CA PHE A 26 -16.81 8.28 9.59
C PHE A 26 -18.23 8.46 10.13
N ASN A 27 -19.12 7.52 9.81
CA ASN A 27 -20.50 7.56 10.31
C ASN A 27 -20.63 6.95 11.70
N GLN A 28 -19.73 6.02 12.06
CA GLN A 28 -19.73 5.36 13.37
C GLN A 28 -18.33 4.81 13.69
N LEU A 29 -17.89 4.97 14.94
CA LEU A 29 -16.61 4.45 15.44
C LEU A 29 -16.86 3.39 16.51
N TYR A 30 -16.18 2.25 16.41
CA TYR A 30 -16.09 1.32 17.53
C TYR A 30 -14.87 1.67 18.37
N ILE A 31 -15.11 2.12 19.60
CA ILE A 31 -14.09 2.55 20.54
C ILE A 31 -13.90 1.44 21.57
N LYS A 32 -12.69 0.88 21.63
CA LYS A 32 -12.29 0.04 22.76
C LYS A 32 -11.40 0.88 23.67
N GLU A 33 -11.97 1.30 24.79
CA GLU A 33 -11.20 1.89 25.87
C GLU A 33 -10.38 0.81 26.56
N HIS A 34 -9.11 1.08 26.79
CA HIS A 34 -8.32 0.22 27.65
C HIS A 34 -8.63 0.59 29.10
N SER A 35 -9.54 -0.17 29.73
CA SER A 35 -9.87 -0.04 31.15
C SER A 35 -8.74 -0.60 32.02
N PHE A 36 -7.61 0.09 32.02
CA PHE A 36 -6.67 -0.05 33.12
C PHE A 36 -7.28 0.68 34.33
N ASN A 37 -7.07 0.13 35.52
CA ASN A 37 -7.41 0.80 36.76
C ASN A 37 -6.81 2.22 36.68
N PHE A 38 -7.65 3.26 36.54
CA PHE A 38 -7.22 4.64 36.20
C PHE A 38 -6.17 5.23 37.15
N ASN A 39 -5.92 4.55 38.28
CA ASN A 39 -4.93 4.90 39.28
C ASN A 39 -3.51 4.36 39.01
N GLN A 40 -3.27 3.54 37.97
CA GLN A 40 -1.93 3.06 37.62
C GLN A 40 -1.60 3.33 36.15
N VAL A 41 -0.71 4.29 35.93
CA VAL A 41 -0.16 4.63 34.61
C VAL A 41 0.85 3.56 34.22
N HIS A 42 0.56 2.80 33.17
CA HIS A 42 1.44 1.79 32.64
C HIS A 42 1.99 2.17 31.27
N PHE A 43 3.31 2.14 31.13
CA PHE A 43 4.02 2.36 29.89
C PHE A 43 4.48 1.02 29.31
N ILE A 44 4.53 0.92 27.99
CA ILE A 44 4.94 -0.28 27.27
C ILE A 44 6.27 0.04 26.56
N PRO A 45 7.41 -0.34 27.14
CA PRO A 45 8.70 -0.26 26.48
C PRO A 45 8.85 -1.38 25.45
N LYS A 46 9.35 -1.06 24.25
CA LYS A 46 9.65 -2.06 23.23
C LYS A 46 10.92 -1.69 22.48
N LEU A 47 11.72 -2.72 22.22
CA LEU A 47 12.81 -2.65 21.26
C LEU A 47 12.32 -3.24 19.92
N LEU A 48 12.56 -2.50 18.85
CA LEU A 48 12.22 -2.88 17.48
C LEU A 48 13.54 -3.03 16.72
N ILE A 49 13.81 -4.25 16.25
CA ILE A 49 14.96 -4.55 15.41
C ILE A 49 14.45 -4.53 13.97
N CYS A 50 14.87 -3.52 13.23
CA CYS A 50 14.61 -3.37 11.81
C CYS A 50 15.76 -4.03 11.06
N GLU A 51 15.48 -5.07 10.29
CA GLU A 51 16.48 -5.80 9.49
C GLU A 51 16.46 -5.36 8.03
N LYS A 52 15.37 -4.73 7.61
CA LYS A 52 15.12 -4.23 6.26
C LYS A 52 14.76 -2.75 6.28
N ARG A 53 14.87 -2.08 5.12
CA ARG A 53 14.49 -0.67 4.98
C ARG A 53 13.01 -0.42 5.23
N ASN A 54 12.13 -1.34 4.84
CA ASN A 54 10.71 -1.23 5.10
C ASN A 54 10.34 -1.35 6.58
N ASP A 55 11.08 -2.14 7.37
CA ASP A 55 10.89 -2.20 8.84
C ASP A 55 11.12 -0.82 9.48
N SER A 56 12.20 -0.13 9.09
CA SER A 56 12.48 1.24 9.54
C SER A 56 11.38 2.21 9.14
N TYR A 57 10.90 2.08 7.90
CA TYR A 57 9.78 2.88 7.40
C TYR A 57 8.52 2.66 8.26
N PHE A 58 8.19 1.42 8.62
CA PHE A 58 7.07 1.12 9.52
C PHE A 58 7.25 1.75 10.91
N ALA A 59 8.45 1.61 11.50
CA ALA A 59 8.73 2.17 12.82
C ALA A 59 8.56 3.70 12.85
N GLU A 60 9.13 4.39 11.86
CA GLU A 60 9.08 5.85 11.70
C GLU A 60 7.67 6.36 11.43
N ASN A 61 6.88 5.62 10.65
CA ASN A 61 5.48 5.97 10.33
C ASN A 61 4.46 5.40 11.31
N HIS A 62 4.94 4.73 12.36
CA HIS A 62 4.16 4.15 13.44
C HIS A 62 3.15 3.11 12.95
N ILE A 63 3.52 2.30 11.98
CA ILE A 63 2.77 1.12 11.56
C ILE A 63 3.22 -0.08 12.40
N ASP A 64 2.30 -1.00 12.71
CA ASP A 64 2.69 -2.31 13.18
C ASP A 64 3.45 -3.09 12.10
N MET A 65 4.56 -3.70 12.48
CA MET A 65 5.34 -4.53 11.57
C MET A 65 4.60 -5.80 11.13
N THR A 66 3.58 -6.24 11.87
CA THR A 66 2.72 -7.35 11.40
C THR A 66 1.78 -6.91 10.28
N SER A 67 1.53 -5.62 10.09
CA SER A 67 0.58 -5.16 9.07
C SER A 67 1.08 -5.32 7.63
N GLU A 68 2.37 -5.61 7.44
CA GLU A 68 2.89 -6.02 6.11
C GLU A 68 2.14 -7.23 5.57
N SER A 69 1.76 -8.18 6.44
CA SER A 69 1.03 -9.38 6.02
C SER A 69 -0.41 -9.11 5.61
N ASP A 70 -0.92 -7.91 5.87
CA ASP A 70 -2.29 -7.52 5.55
C ASP A 70 -2.40 -6.84 4.17
N ILE A 71 -1.25 -6.53 3.55
CA ILE A 71 -1.19 -5.86 2.24
C ILE A 71 -1.39 -6.89 1.11
N PRO A 72 -2.36 -6.67 0.19
CA PRO A 72 -2.53 -7.54 -0.98
C PRO A 72 -1.29 -7.55 -1.88
N MET A 73 -0.82 -8.73 -2.28
CA MET A 73 0.40 -8.94 -3.05
C MET A 73 0.35 -8.24 -4.43
N GLU A 74 -0.81 -8.23 -5.05
CA GLU A 74 -1.08 -7.58 -6.32
C GLU A 74 -0.87 -6.07 -6.20
N TRP A 75 -1.28 -5.50 -5.05
CA TRP A 75 -1.08 -4.08 -4.74
C TRP A 75 0.40 -3.73 -4.58
N CYS A 76 1.20 -4.63 -3.99
CA CYS A 76 2.66 -4.48 -3.94
C CYS A 76 3.25 -4.39 -5.35
N THR A 77 2.85 -5.31 -6.23
CA THR A 77 3.37 -5.39 -7.61
C THR A 77 3.01 -4.15 -8.42
N ILE A 78 1.81 -3.61 -8.22
CA ILE A 78 1.34 -2.38 -8.86
C ILE A 78 2.18 -1.18 -8.42
N LEU A 79 2.45 -1.06 -7.13
CA LEU A 79 3.23 0.06 -6.57
C LEU A 79 4.71 -0.01 -6.94
N ASP A 80 5.27 -1.21 -7.12
CA ASP A 80 6.67 -1.42 -7.52
C ASP A 80 6.93 -1.14 -9.01
N ASN A 81 5.91 -1.28 -9.87
CA ASN A 81 6.05 -1.13 -11.33
C ASN A 81 5.98 0.32 -11.84
N ASN A 82 5.77 1.31 -10.97
CA ASN A 82 5.57 2.68 -11.42
C ASN A 82 6.90 3.41 -11.70
N LYS A 83 7.43 3.15 -12.92
CA LYS A 83 8.37 3.87 -13.82
C LYS A 83 9.57 4.72 -13.30
N ASP A 84 9.76 4.99 -12.01
CA ASP A 84 10.83 5.87 -11.50
C ASP A 84 11.88 5.15 -10.61
N SER A 85 12.22 3.89 -10.89
CA SER A 85 13.41 3.16 -10.36
C SER A 85 13.63 3.05 -8.84
N ALA A 86 12.85 3.74 -8.02
CA ALA A 86 12.90 3.68 -6.57
C ALA A 86 11.82 2.71 -6.09
N ILE A 87 12.26 1.58 -5.54
CA ILE A 87 11.40 0.63 -4.84
C ILE A 87 10.58 1.40 -3.80
N HIS A 88 9.28 1.17 -3.78
CA HIS A 88 8.40 1.85 -2.85
C HIS A 88 8.82 1.53 -1.39
N PRO A 89 8.86 2.52 -0.46
CA PRO A 89 9.46 2.30 0.87
C PRO A 89 8.87 1.14 1.68
N LEU A 90 7.57 0.82 1.50
CA LEU A 90 6.92 -0.34 2.14
C LEU A 90 7.51 -1.68 1.68
N PHE A 91 8.12 -1.72 0.50
CA PHE A 91 8.61 -2.95 -0.15
C PHE A 91 10.14 -2.92 -0.34
N ASP A 92 10.82 -1.89 0.16
CA ASP A 92 12.29 -1.84 0.15
C ASP A 92 12.84 -2.86 1.17
N SER A 93 12.99 -4.09 0.70
CA SER A 93 13.50 -5.23 1.46
C SER A 93 15.03 -5.24 1.55
N LYS A 94 15.71 -4.20 1.06
CA LYS A 94 17.18 -4.13 1.15
C LYS A 94 17.59 -4.17 2.62
N PRO A 95 18.65 -4.93 2.96
CA PRO A 95 19.13 -5.01 4.32
C PRO A 95 19.46 -3.62 4.88
N LYS A 96 18.89 -3.33 6.06
CA LYS A 96 19.19 -2.13 6.84
C LYS A 96 19.00 -2.50 8.28
N GLN A 97 20.10 -2.52 9.03
CA GLN A 97 20.03 -2.81 10.45
C GLN A 97 19.87 -1.51 11.22
N GLU A 98 18.66 -1.27 11.70
CA GLU A 98 18.35 -0.15 12.59
C GLU A 98 17.60 -0.66 13.81
N ILE A 99 17.78 0.05 14.92
CA ILE A 99 17.22 -0.38 16.19
C ILE A 99 16.50 0.82 16.75
N TYR A 100 15.23 0.64 17.06
CA TYR A 100 14.42 1.66 17.69
C TYR A 100 14.01 1.18 19.06
N PHE A 101 14.15 2.05 20.05
CA PHE A 101 13.51 1.86 21.33
C PHE A 101 12.31 2.80 21.43
N THR A 102 11.20 2.25 21.89
CA THR A 102 9.92 2.95 21.96
C THR A 102 9.34 2.80 23.35
N ILE A 103 8.70 3.85 23.84
CA ILE A 103 7.90 3.85 25.05
C ILE A 103 6.53 4.34 24.64
N THR A 104 5.51 3.51 24.85
CA THR A 104 4.13 3.86 24.49
C THR A 104 3.24 3.91 25.72
N TYR A 105 2.36 4.91 25.75
CA TYR A 105 1.26 5.02 26.68
C TYR A 105 -0.03 4.97 25.88
N GLN A 106 -0.66 3.81 25.85
CA GLN A 106 -1.86 3.54 25.04
C GLN A 106 -3.11 3.87 25.85
N LYS A 107 -4.02 4.67 25.29
CA LYS A 107 -5.33 4.97 25.93
C LYS A 107 -6.49 4.26 25.24
N VAL A 108 -6.52 4.31 23.91
CA VAL A 108 -7.70 3.89 23.14
C VAL A 108 -7.27 3.15 21.89
N ASP A 109 -7.96 2.05 21.57
CA ASP A 109 -7.95 1.46 20.25
C ASP A 109 -9.23 1.85 19.50
N LEU A 110 -9.07 2.43 18.32
CA LEU A 110 -10.15 2.71 17.38
C LEU A 110 -10.17 1.64 16.30
N PHE A 111 -11.35 1.05 16.07
CA PHE A 111 -11.58 0.10 14.99
C PHE A 111 -12.52 0.71 13.95
N LEU A 112 -11.99 0.88 12.75
CA LEU A 112 -12.62 1.51 11.60
C LEU A 112 -13.09 0.40 10.66
N LYS A 113 -14.38 0.12 10.73
CA LYS A 113 -15.01 -0.88 9.87
C LYS A 113 -15.36 -0.28 8.52
N LYS A 114 -15.03 -0.98 7.43
CA LYS A 114 -15.23 -0.55 6.04
C LYS A 114 -16.66 -0.07 5.79
N GLU A 115 -17.66 -0.75 6.35
CA GLU A 115 -19.08 -0.44 6.13
C GLU A 115 -19.50 0.93 6.68
N PHE A 116 -18.68 1.53 7.57
CA PHE A 116 -18.96 2.82 8.20
C PHE A 116 -18.07 3.95 7.67
N ILE A 117 -17.22 3.66 6.68
CA ILE A 117 -16.37 4.65 6.04
C ILE A 117 -17.14 5.27 4.88
N ARG A 118 -17.28 6.60 4.91
CA ARG A 118 -17.83 7.38 3.81
C ARG A 118 -16.69 8.08 3.08
N LEU A 119 -16.51 7.75 1.80
CA LEU A 119 -15.56 8.44 0.92
C LEU A 119 -15.92 9.93 0.80
N SER A 120 -14.93 10.82 0.73
CA SER A 120 -15.17 12.21 0.35
C SER A 120 -15.63 12.29 -1.11
N ASP A 121 -16.44 13.31 -1.42
CA ASP A 121 -16.87 13.54 -2.80
C ASP A 121 -15.67 13.82 -3.72
N GLU A 122 -14.62 14.46 -3.20
CA GLU A 122 -13.39 14.73 -3.94
C GLU A 122 -12.69 13.42 -4.36
N PHE A 123 -12.47 12.50 -3.42
CA PHE A 123 -11.82 11.22 -3.72
C PHE A 123 -12.66 10.39 -4.69
N ARG A 124 -13.97 10.29 -4.44
CA ARG A 124 -14.91 9.55 -5.29
C ARG A 124 -14.91 10.10 -6.72
N ASN A 125 -14.96 11.43 -6.89
CA ASN A 125 -14.95 12.05 -8.20
C ASN A 125 -13.62 11.79 -8.92
N LYS A 126 -12.48 11.89 -8.23
CA LYS A 126 -11.17 11.61 -8.82
C LYS A 126 -11.01 10.19 -9.30
N VAL A 127 -11.52 9.21 -8.55
CA VAL A 127 -11.55 7.80 -9.00
C VAL A 127 -12.43 7.67 -10.25
N ASN A 128 -13.64 8.23 -10.24
CA ASN A 128 -14.55 8.17 -11.38
C ASN A 128 -14.01 8.85 -12.64
N ASP A 129 -13.28 9.96 -12.47
CA ASP A 129 -12.62 10.65 -13.59
C ASP A 129 -11.47 9.79 -14.12
N ALA A 130 -10.64 9.22 -13.23
CA ALA A 130 -9.55 8.33 -13.61
C ALA A 130 -10.03 7.11 -14.41
N LEU A 131 -11.19 6.53 -14.05
CA LEU A 131 -11.77 5.41 -14.79
C LEU A 131 -12.15 5.75 -16.24
N LYS A 132 -12.45 7.02 -16.53
CA LYS A 132 -12.85 7.49 -17.87
C LYS A 132 -11.67 7.97 -18.72
N GLU A 133 -10.47 8.01 -18.16
CA GLU A 133 -9.28 8.50 -18.84
C GLU A 133 -8.86 7.62 -20.02
N ILE A 134 -7.98 8.17 -20.86
CA ILE A 134 -7.44 7.40 -21.99
C ILE A 134 -6.59 6.23 -21.48
N ASP A 135 -5.84 6.45 -20.41
CA ASP A 135 -5.06 5.47 -19.66
C ASP A 135 -5.56 5.40 -18.20
N PRO A 136 -6.65 4.65 -17.95
CA PRO A 136 -7.22 4.54 -16.62
C PRO A 136 -6.27 3.94 -15.59
N HIS A 137 -5.35 3.06 -16.01
CA HIS A 137 -4.39 2.44 -15.12
C HIS A 137 -3.50 3.50 -14.48
N THR A 138 -2.78 4.28 -15.29
CA THR A 138 -1.88 5.34 -14.76
C THR A 138 -2.66 6.40 -13.98
N ALA A 139 -3.85 6.78 -14.44
CA ALA A 139 -4.69 7.77 -13.76
C ALA A 139 -5.15 7.29 -12.37
N LEU A 140 -5.53 6.01 -12.23
CA LEU A 140 -5.89 5.41 -10.95
C LEU A 140 -4.70 5.38 -10.00
N ILE A 141 -3.52 4.94 -10.48
CA ILE A 141 -2.32 4.90 -9.65
C ILE A 141 -1.95 6.28 -9.13
N ASN A 142 -1.95 7.30 -9.99
CA ASN A 142 -1.69 8.69 -9.58
C ASN A 142 -2.73 9.20 -8.57
N THR A 143 -3.99 8.78 -8.72
CA THR A 143 -5.06 9.09 -7.77
C THR A 143 -4.74 8.49 -6.40
N PHE A 144 -4.41 7.20 -6.31
CA PHE A 144 -4.06 6.57 -5.04
C PHE A 144 -2.76 7.13 -4.43
N PHE A 145 -1.75 7.49 -5.24
CA PHE A 145 -0.58 8.21 -4.72
C PHE A 145 -0.92 9.58 -4.12
N THR A 146 -1.92 10.28 -4.67
CA THR A 146 -2.34 11.59 -4.16
C THR A 146 -3.14 11.48 -2.86
N PHE A 147 -3.98 10.46 -2.77
CA PHE A 147 -4.94 10.25 -1.69
C PHE A 147 -4.48 9.22 -0.65
N GLY A 148 -3.30 8.62 -0.81
CA GLY A 148 -2.80 7.53 0.03
C GLY A 148 -3.15 6.15 -0.52
N ASN A 149 -2.23 5.20 -0.33
CA ASN A 149 -2.34 3.84 -0.86
C ASN A 149 -3.04 2.88 0.11
N PHE A 150 -3.00 3.20 1.42
CA PHE A 150 -3.51 2.35 2.49
C PHE A 150 -4.36 3.12 3.50
N PHE A 151 -5.31 2.41 4.07
CA PHE A 151 -6.16 2.80 5.17
C PHE A 151 -5.94 1.87 6.36
N ALA A 152 -5.71 2.41 7.56
CA ALA A 152 -5.56 1.60 8.77
C ALA A 152 -6.93 1.30 9.38
N LYS A 153 -7.35 0.03 9.38
CA LYS A 153 -8.61 -0.36 10.03
C LYS A 153 -8.52 -0.32 11.55
N LYS A 154 -7.30 -0.35 12.11
CA LYS A 154 -7.07 -0.17 13.53
C LYS A 154 -6.08 0.96 13.78
N VAL A 155 -6.42 1.85 14.69
CA VAL A 155 -5.56 2.96 15.11
C VAL A 155 -5.52 3.02 16.63
N THR A 156 -4.33 2.98 17.21
CA THR A 156 -4.15 3.19 18.65
C THR A 156 -3.82 4.65 18.92
N LEU A 157 -4.58 5.25 19.83
CA LEU A 157 -4.40 6.61 20.30
C LEU A 157 -3.74 6.65 21.68
N GLY A 158 -2.81 7.59 21.86
CA GLY A 158 -2.09 7.79 23.11
C GLY A 158 -0.87 8.68 22.95
N HIS A 159 0.19 8.36 23.67
CA HIS A 159 1.48 9.05 23.60
C HIS A 159 2.61 8.07 23.34
N LYS A 160 3.60 8.49 22.56
CA LYS A 160 4.75 7.66 22.18
C LYS A 160 6.01 8.49 22.20
N LEU A 161 7.04 7.90 22.79
CA LEU A 161 8.42 8.31 22.64
C LEU A 161 9.15 7.25 21.83
N PHE A 162 10.03 7.67 20.95
CA PHE A 162 10.91 6.75 20.25
C PHE A 162 12.29 7.36 20.03
N LYS A 163 13.29 6.49 19.99
CA LYS A 163 14.68 6.85 19.78
C LYS A 163 15.34 5.78 18.92
N ARG A 164 16.10 6.22 17.94
CA ARG A 164 17.01 5.34 17.22
C ARG A 164 18.23 5.08 18.10
N ILE A 165 18.60 3.81 18.22
CA ILE A 165 19.68 3.34 19.07
C ILE A 165 20.86 2.87 18.22
N ASP A 166 22.06 3.20 18.66
CA ASP A 166 23.29 2.73 18.04
C ASP A 166 23.48 1.23 18.28
N LYS A 167 23.88 0.51 17.23
CA LYS A 167 24.13 -0.93 17.31
C LYS A 167 25.11 -1.31 18.42
N ALA A 168 26.18 -0.53 18.60
CA ALA A 168 27.17 -0.78 19.64
C ALA A 168 26.56 -0.72 21.05
N TRP A 169 25.65 0.24 21.29
CA TRP A 169 24.94 0.35 22.55
C TRP A 169 23.92 -0.78 22.72
N TYR A 170 23.15 -1.12 21.67
CA TYR A 170 22.22 -2.24 21.71
C TYR A 170 22.89 -3.56 22.13
N GLU A 171 24.08 -3.87 21.60
CA GLU A 171 24.81 -5.09 21.97
C GLU A 171 25.11 -5.17 23.48
N SER A 172 25.20 -4.03 24.17
CA SER A 172 25.39 -3.98 25.62
C SER A 172 24.11 -4.24 26.44
N VAL A 173 22.93 -4.12 25.82
CA VAL A 173 21.63 -4.28 26.50
C VAL A 173 20.71 -5.34 25.88
N LYS A 174 21.14 -6.05 24.83
CA LYS A 174 20.30 -7.01 24.08
C LYS A 174 19.71 -8.12 24.94
N ASP A 175 20.37 -8.48 26.03
CA ASP A 175 19.93 -9.52 26.96
C ASP A 175 18.94 -8.99 28.02
N LYS A 176 18.67 -7.67 28.04
CA LYS A 176 17.66 -7.09 28.92
C LYS A 176 16.27 -7.49 28.45
N LYS A 177 15.51 -8.04 29.40
CA LYS A 177 14.08 -8.24 29.25
C LYS A 177 13.37 -7.02 29.84
N PHE A 178 12.56 -6.38 29.01
CA PHE A 178 11.65 -5.36 29.50
C PHE A 178 10.36 -6.04 29.95
N ASN A 179 9.78 -5.56 31.05
CA ASN A 179 8.43 -5.96 31.40
C ASN A 179 7.46 -5.42 30.34
N ASP A 180 6.39 -6.16 30.07
CA ASP A 180 5.36 -5.75 29.11
C ASP A 180 4.73 -4.41 29.51
N TYR A 181 4.68 -4.12 30.82
CA TYR A 181 4.17 -2.89 31.41
C TYR A 181 5.09 -2.42 32.53
N ILE A 182 5.39 -1.13 32.56
CA ILE A 182 6.21 -0.48 33.59
C ILE A 182 5.48 0.73 34.20
N GLY A 183 5.71 1.02 35.47
CA GLY A 183 5.20 2.21 36.13
C GLY A 183 6.07 3.45 35.88
N VAL A 184 5.69 4.56 36.52
CA VAL A 184 6.38 5.87 36.40
C VAL A 184 7.82 5.80 36.92
N ASN A 185 8.07 5.06 38.00
CA ASN A 185 9.41 4.98 38.59
C ASN A 185 10.35 4.17 37.68
N GLU A 186 9.91 2.98 37.23
CA GLU A 186 10.70 2.18 36.30
C GLU A 186 10.89 2.90 34.96
N LEU A 187 9.91 3.69 34.50
CA LEU A 187 10.07 4.53 33.31
C LEU A 187 11.20 5.55 33.49
N GLN A 188 11.29 6.23 34.63
CA GLN A 188 12.35 7.23 34.85
C GLN A 188 13.73 6.59 34.84
N ASP A 189 13.89 5.42 35.46
CA ASP A 189 15.17 4.70 35.48
C ASP A 189 15.53 4.17 34.10
N LEU A 190 14.56 3.58 33.41
CA LEU A 190 14.73 3.11 32.04
C LEU A 190 15.08 4.26 31.09
N PHE A 191 14.38 5.39 31.18
CA PHE A 191 14.66 6.55 30.34
C PHE A 191 16.09 7.06 30.51
N LYS A 192 16.58 7.14 31.75
CA LYS A 192 17.98 7.55 32.03
C LYS A 192 18.99 6.63 31.38
N GLU A 193 18.74 5.33 31.45
CA GLU A 193 19.61 4.32 30.85
C GLU A 193 19.61 4.39 29.32
N MET A 194 18.42 4.51 28.73
CA MET A 194 18.22 4.49 27.29
C MET A 194 18.58 5.84 26.63
N ASP A 195 18.63 6.93 27.40
CA ASP A 195 19.14 8.23 26.98
C ASP A 195 20.66 8.38 27.18
N TYR A 196 21.40 7.33 26.83
CA TYR A 196 22.84 7.22 27.05
C TYR A 196 23.69 8.31 26.36
N ASP A 197 23.16 8.94 25.31
CA ASP A 197 23.83 10.01 24.55
C ASP A 197 23.29 11.41 24.87
N GLY A 198 22.32 11.54 25.77
CA GLY A 198 21.73 12.80 26.20
C GLY A 198 20.93 13.55 25.12
N LYS A 199 20.66 12.93 23.96
CA LYS A 199 19.87 13.57 22.88
C LYS A 199 18.36 13.52 23.11
N GLY A 200 17.90 12.78 24.12
CA GLY A 200 16.50 12.57 24.39
C GLY A 200 15.82 11.65 23.36
N PHE A 201 14.49 11.73 23.36
CA PHE A 201 13.56 10.91 22.61
C PHE A 201 12.62 11.79 21.79
N LEU A 202 12.21 11.32 20.62
CA LEU A 202 11.24 12.01 19.78
C LEU A 202 9.80 11.62 20.14
N THR A 203 8.91 12.60 20.18
CA THR A 203 7.46 12.38 20.13
C THR A 203 7.01 12.10 18.70
N VAL A 204 5.77 11.64 18.51
CA VAL A 204 5.13 11.49 17.18
C VAL A 204 5.16 12.80 16.37
N LYS A 205 5.14 13.97 17.04
CA LYS A 205 5.19 15.29 16.41
C LYS A 205 6.62 15.81 16.17
N GLY A 206 7.64 15.02 16.52
CA GLY A 206 9.05 15.40 16.36
C GLY A 206 9.60 16.29 17.47
N GLU A 207 8.88 16.45 18.58
CA GLU A 207 9.37 17.18 19.76
C GLU A 207 10.38 16.31 20.53
N ILE A 208 11.42 16.93 21.10
CA ILE A 208 12.44 16.21 21.88
C ILE A 208 12.08 16.23 23.36
N ILE A 209 11.94 15.04 23.94
CA ILE A 209 11.80 14.80 25.37
C ILE A 209 13.15 14.32 25.92
N ASN A 210 13.70 15.02 26.89
CA ASN A 210 14.93 14.69 27.62
C ASN A 210 14.61 14.44 29.11
N GLN A 211 15.62 14.19 29.94
CA GLN A 211 15.40 13.91 31.36
C GLN A 211 14.71 15.06 32.12
N GLU A 212 14.97 16.31 31.74
CA GLU A 212 14.42 17.49 32.42
C GLU A 212 12.92 17.63 32.19
N ASN A 213 12.45 17.32 30.98
CA ASN A 213 11.05 17.48 30.59
C ASN A 213 10.23 16.16 30.62
N LEU A 214 10.87 15.02 30.92
CA LEU A 214 10.20 13.71 31.03
C LEU A 214 9.03 13.74 32.03
N LYS A 215 9.20 14.39 33.19
CA LYS A 215 8.12 14.50 34.20
C LYS A 215 6.90 15.22 33.63
N ASN A 216 7.11 16.30 32.88
CA ASN A 216 6.03 17.04 32.24
C ASN A 216 5.35 16.17 31.17
N TRP A 217 6.10 15.40 30.39
CA TRP A 217 5.54 14.47 29.42
C TRP A 217 4.69 13.37 30.08
N ILE A 218 5.10 12.82 31.22
CA ILE A 218 4.33 11.85 32.00
C ILE A 218 3.01 12.45 32.51
N GLU A 219 3.05 13.69 33.00
CA GLU A 219 1.83 14.39 33.43
C GLU A 219 0.90 14.73 32.25
N LEU A 220 1.45 15.05 31.09
CA LEU A 220 0.67 15.18 29.86
C LEU A 220 -0.01 13.86 29.50
N CYS A 221 0.70 12.73 29.56
CA CYS A 221 0.09 11.42 29.29
C CYS A 221 -1.16 11.17 30.15
N LYS A 222 -1.13 11.55 31.43
CA LYS A 222 -2.27 11.39 32.34
C LYS A 222 -3.44 12.30 31.96
N ASN A 223 -3.16 13.59 31.80
CA ASN A 223 -4.18 14.64 31.80
C ASN A 223 -4.63 15.08 30.40
N ASP A 224 -3.89 14.72 29.35
CA ASP A 224 -4.15 15.21 28.00
C ASP A 224 -5.33 14.47 27.34
N SER A 225 -6.25 15.25 26.80
CA SER A 225 -7.35 14.80 25.95
C SER A 225 -6.96 14.75 24.47
N ASN A 226 -5.86 15.39 24.07
CA ASN A 226 -5.40 15.49 22.68
C ASN A 226 -4.53 14.29 22.30
N LEU A 227 -5.17 13.12 22.20
CA LEU A 227 -4.48 11.88 21.89
C LEU A 227 -3.92 11.87 20.46
N GLN A 228 -2.73 11.28 20.31
CA GLN A 228 -2.03 11.18 19.03
C GLN A 228 -2.13 9.76 18.50
N ILE A 229 -2.07 9.60 17.18
CA ILE A 229 -1.94 8.29 16.54
C ILE A 229 -0.53 7.75 16.80
N ILE A 230 -0.43 6.75 17.68
CA ILE A 230 0.84 6.15 18.09
C ILE A 230 1.11 4.79 17.45
N LYS A 231 0.08 4.19 16.86
CA LYS A 231 0.16 2.92 16.13
C LYS A 231 -0.98 2.84 15.09
N ARG A 232 -0.63 2.45 13.86
CA ARG A 232 -1.54 2.05 12.77
C ARG A 232 -1.41 0.55 12.56
N ASP A 233 -2.51 -0.14 12.41
CA ASP A 233 -2.57 -1.59 12.34
C ASP A 233 -3.72 -2.03 11.43
N ASP A 234 -3.71 -3.29 11.02
CA ASP A 234 -4.71 -3.89 10.14
C ASP A 234 -4.93 -3.06 8.87
N LEU A 235 -3.88 -2.95 8.04
CA LEU A 235 -3.90 -2.14 6.84
C LEU A 235 -4.82 -2.73 5.76
N MET A 236 -5.50 -1.85 5.03
CA MET A 236 -6.37 -2.17 3.90
C MET A 236 -5.98 -1.27 2.72
N ALA A 237 -5.91 -1.81 1.52
CA ALA A 237 -5.70 -1.00 0.33
C ALA A 237 -6.91 -0.07 0.09
N VAL A 238 -6.68 1.19 -0.30
CA VAL A 238 -7.78 2.17 -0.35
C VAL A 238 -8.88 1.82 -1.34
N TYR A 239 -8.55 1.15 -2.46
CA TYR A 239 -9.56 0.70 -3.42
C TYR A 239 -10.57 -0.28 -2.80
N GLU A 240 -10.21 -1.00 -1.72
CA GLU A 240 -11.13 -1.90 -1.04
C GLU A 240 -12.31 -1.18 -0.38
N ILE A 241 -12.20 0.12 -0.11
CA ILE A 241 -13.28 0.92 0.52
C ILE A 241 -14.32 1.37 -0.55
N LEU A 242 -13.98 1.27 -1.83
CA LEU A 242 -14.89 1.65 -2.91
C LEU A 242 -16.14 0.77 -2.95
N GLU A 243 -17.24 1.36 -3.44
CA GLU A 243 -18.49 0.66 -3.74
C GLU A 243 -18.23 -0.51 -4.70
N ASP A 244 -18.99 -1.59 -4.56
CA ASP A 244 -18.70 -2.88 -5.20
C ASP A 244 -18.45 -2.75 -6.72
N SER A 245 -19.32 -2.04 -7.45
CA SER A 245 -19.18 -1.88 -8.90
C SER A 245 -17.91 -1.12 -9.30
N ILE A 246 -17.57 -0.04 -8.59
CA ILE A 246 -16.37 0.76 -8.87
C ILE A 246 -15.12 -0.03 -8.47
N ARG A 247 -15.17 -0.71 -7.33
CA ARG A 247 -14.07 -1.54 -6.83
C ARG A 247 -13.71 -2.64 -7.81
N ASP A 248 -14.70 -3.33 -8.37
CA ASP A 248 -14.48 -4.43 -9.31
C ASP A 248 -13.88 -3.92 -10.62
N GLU A 249 -14.32 -2.76 -11.09
CA GLU A 249 -13.74 -2.09 -12.27
C GLU A 249 -12.27 -1.69 -12.01
N VAL A 250 -11.98 -1.08 -10.86
CA VAL A 250 -10.61 -0.76 -10.43
C VAL A 250 -9.75 -2.01 -10.35
N LYS A 251 -10.24 -3.10 -9.71
CA LYS A 251 -9.52 -4.37 -9.63
C LYS A 251 -9.19 -4.91 -11.02
N SER A 252 -10.16 -4.89 -11.94
CA SER A 252 -9.99 -5.34 -13.32
C SER A 252 -8.90 -4.53 -14.06
N ILE A 253 -8.97 -3.20 -14.00
CA ILE A 253 -8.01 -2.31 -14.69
C ILE A 253 -6.60 -2.49 -14.13
N LEU A 254 -6.48 -2.62 -12.81
CA LEU A 254 -5.20 -2.77 -12.13
C LEU A 254 -4.69 -4.21 -12.11
N GLY A 255 -5.45 -5.16 -12.67
CA GLY A 255 -5.07 -6.57 -12.75
C GLY A 255 -5.05 -7.28 -11.39
N ILE A 256 -5.78 -6.75 -10.41
CA ILE A 256 -5.93 -7.36 -9.08
C ILE A 256 -6.89 -8.53 -9.19
N ARG A 257 -6.40 -9.73 -8.90
CA ARG A 257 -7.21 -10.96 -8.90
C ARG A 257 -7.59 -11.29 -7.47
N GLU A 258 -8.81 -11.74 -7.25
CA GLU A 258 -9.21 -12.33 -5.98
C GLU A 258 -8.57 -13.72 -5.83
N TYR A 259 -7.28 -13.76 -5.51
CA TYR A 259 -6.73 -14.98 -4.94
C TYR A 259 -7.16 -15.06 -3.48
N GLN A 260 -7.81 -16.17 -3.13
CA GLN A 260 -8.08 -16.51 -1.74
C GLN A 260 -6.74 -16.62 -0.99
N TYR A 261 -6.37 -15.56 -0.28
CA TYR A 261 -5.45 -15.51 0.85
C TYR A 261 -4.25 -16.46 0.79
N LEU A 262 -3.21 -16.12 0.02
CA LEU A 262 -1.86 -16.56 0.37
C LEU A 262 -1.21 -15.48 1.24
N LYS A 263 -1.05 -15.79 2.54
CA LYS A 263 -0.47 -14.90 3.53
C LYS A 263 0.95 -14.47 3.13
N PRO A 264 1.34 -13.20 3.23
CA PRO A 264 2.60 -12.67 2.67
C PRO A 264 3.92 -13.16 3.29
N ARG A 265 3.91 -13.93 4.39
CA ARG A 265 5.16 -14.17 5.16
C ARG A 265 6.11 -15.24 4.61
N GLU A 266 5.69 -16.04 3.63
CA GLU A 266 6.57 -17.09 3.05
C GLU A 266 6.99 -16.81 1.59
N ILE A 267 6.36 -15.83 0.94
CA ILE A 267 6.56 -15.57 -0.50
C ILE A 267 7.79 -14.70 -0.75
N TYR A 268 8.15 -13.83 0.20
CA TYR A 268 9.22 -12.84 -0.02
C TYR A 268 10.63 -13.30 0.30
N GLN A 269 10.86 -14.55 0.73
CA GLN A 269 12.23 -14.97 1.05
C GLN A 269 12.79 -16.15 0.25
N GLN A 270 12.00 -16.96 -0.47
CA GLN A 270 12.60 -18.07 -1.23
C GLN A 270 11.97 -18.41 -2.59
N HIS A 271 10.72 -18.06 -2.91
CA HIS A 271 10.08 -18.60 -4.12
C HIS A 271 9.07 -17.63 -4.74
N LEU A 272 9.58 -16.74 -5.59
CA LEU A 272 8.88 -16.40 -6.82
C LEU A 272 9.88 -16.47 -7.98
N LYS A 273 10.22 -17.71 -8.34
CA LYS A 273 9.90 -18.13 -9.72
C LYS A 273 8.37 -18.06 -9.84
N LEU A 274 7.80 -16.85 -9.90
CA LEU A 274 6.55 -16.70 -10.63
C LEU A 274 6.83 -17.42 -11.95
N PRO A 275 5.93 -18.27 -12.47
CA PRO A 275 5.99 -18.45 -13.92
C PRO A 275 6.01 -17.02 -14.44
N GLU A 276 7.10 -16.61 -15.10
CA GLU A 276 7.12 -15.37 -15.85
C GLU A 276 5.75 -15.30 -16.49
N VAL A 277 4.97 -14.26 -16.17
CA VAL A 277 3.72 -14.04 -16.88
C VAL A 277 4.18 -13.73 -18.29
N LYS A 278 4.36 -14.78 -19.09
CA LYS A 278 4.90 -14.68 -20.44
C LYS A 278 3.97 -13.82 -21.30
N TYR A 279 2.70 -13.75 -20.90
CA TYR A 279 1.63 -13.08 -21.63
C TYR A 279 0.64 -12.42 -20.66
N GLN A 280 0.47 -11.11 -20.79
CA GLN A 280 -0.58 -10.32 -20.16
C GLN A 280 -1.65 -9.99 -21.20
N VAL A 281 -2.93 -10.10 -20.83
CA VAL A 281 -4.03 -9.66 -21.70
C VAL A 281 -4.14 -8.14 -21.59
N ILE A 282 -3.77 -7.43 -22.66
CA ILE A 282 -3.76 -5.96 -22.71
C ILE A 282 -5.02 -5.36 -23.34
N MET A 283 -5.81 -6.17 -24.06
CA MET A 283 -7.04 -5.74 -24.72
C MET A 283 -7.95 -6.95 -24.99
N THR A 284 -9.26 -6.78 -24.84
CA THR A 284 -10.28 -7.73 -25.28
C THR A 284 -11.36 -7.00 -26.08
N GLY A 285 -12.05 -7.71 -26.97
CA GLY A 285 -13.08 -7.12 -27.81
C GLY A 285 -13.84 -8.17 -28.61
N CYS A 286 -14.99 -7.78 -29.15
CA CYS A 286 -15.81 -8.58 -30.04
C CYS A 286 -16.21 -7.73 -31.24
N GLU A 287 -16.00 -8.25 -32.44
CA GLU A 287 -16.30 -7.55 -33.70
C GLU A 287 -17.25 -8.42 -34.54
N LYS A 288 -18.32 -7.84 -35.06
CA LYS A 288 -19.23 -8.54 -35.96
C LYS A 288 -18.63 -8.59 -37.37
N ILE A 289 -18.34 -9.79 -37.86
CA ILE A 289 -17.81 -10.01 -39.21
C ILE A 289 -18.92 -10.59 -40.09
N GLN A 290 -19.09 -10.04 -41.30
CA GLN A 290 -20.04 -10.59 -42.27
C GLN A 290 -19.54 -11.92 -42.85
N SER A 291 -20.45 -12.87 -43.04
CA SER A 291 -20.17 -14.25 -43.48
C SER A 291 -19.43 -14.38 -44.81
N SER A 292 -19.49 -13.38 -45.68
CA SER A 292 -18.83 -13.37 -46.99
C SER A 292 -17.37 -12.87 -46.96
N VAL A 293 -16.89 -12.40 -45.80
CA VAL A 293 -15.61 -11.69 -45.70
C VAL A 293 -14.49 -12.65 -45.30
N VAL A 294 -13.68 -13.06 -46.28
CA VAL A 294 -12.47 -13.87 -46.07
C VAL A 294 -11.37 -13.08 -45.36
N TYR A 295 -11.39 -11.75 -45.45
CA TYR A 295 -10.39 -10.83 -44.89
C TYR A 295 -11.05 -9.61 -44.24
N HIS A 296 -10.85 -9.42 -42.94
CA HIS A 296 -11.41 -8.30 -42.18
C HIS A 296 -10.34 -7.53 -41.41
N ARG A 297 -10.35 -6.19 -41.47
CA ARG A 297 -9.39 -5.35 -40.73
C ARG A 297 -10.01 -4.89 -39.42
N ILE A 298 -9.40 -5.28 -38.30
CA ILE A 298 -9.76 -4.82 -36.97
C ILE A 298 -8.83 -3.67 -36.60
N THR A 299 -9.43 -2.52 -36.29
CA THR A 299 -8.70 -1.33 -35.84
C THR A 299 -8.87 -1.22 -34.34
N PHE A 300 -7.78 -1.02 -33.62
CA PHE A 300 -7.87 -0.80 -32.18
C PHE A 300 -8.58 0.53 -31.91
N PRO A 301 -9.45 0.59 -30.89
CA PRO A 301 -10.08 1.86 -30.47
C PRO A 301 -9.03 2.90 -30.08
N LYS A 302 -7.89 2.44 -29.56
CA LYS A 302 -6.75 3.25 -29.18
C LYS A 302 -5.46 2.60 -29.68
N ARG A 303 -4.52 3.43 -30.12
CA ARG A 303 -3.18 3.00 -30.54
C ARG A 303 -2.46 2.35 -29.35
N LEU A 304 -1.84 1.18 -29.57
CA LEU A 304 -0.98 0.54 -28.59
C LEU A 304 0.42 1.16 -28.59
N GLU A 305 1.10 1.13 -27.44
CA GLU A 305 2.46 1.69 -27.28
C GLU A 305 3.52 0.87 -28.04
N ASN A 306 3.35 -0.45 -28.13
CA ASN A 306 4.23 -1.38 -28.85
C ASN A 306 3.41 -2.39 -29.69
N SER A 307 4.00 -2.93 -30.75
CA SER A 307 3.49 -4.03 -31.57
C SER A 307 3.87 -5.43 -31.08
N ASP A 308 4.66 -5.57 -30.01
CA ASP A 308 5.03 -6.87 -29.42
C ASP A 308 3.88 -7.47 -28.59
N PHE A 309 2.82 -7.91 -29.27
CA PHE A 309 1.70 -8.60 -28.65
C PHE A 309 1.28 -9.82 -29.45
N SER A 310 0.69 -10.80 -28.76
CA SER A 310 0.10 -11.99 -29.37
C SER A 310 -1.42 -11.85 -29.44
N LEU A 311 -2.01 -12.30 -30.54
CA LEU A 311 -3.46 -12.27 -30.75
C LEU A 311 -4.04 -13.67 -30.62
N TYR A 312 -5.16 -13.74 -29.90
CA TYR A 312 -5.97 -14.94 -29.75
C TYR A 312 -7.42 -14.56 -30.04
N GLY A 313 -8.16 -15.45 -30.70
CA GLY A 313 -9.56 -15.21 -31.01
C GLY A 313 -10.26 -16.49 -31.42
N SER A 314 -11.57 -16.49 -31.27
CA SER A 314 -12.49 -17.51 -31.74
C SER A 314 -13.62 -16.84 -32.52
N ILE A 315 -14.35 -17.64 -33.30
CA ILE A 315 -15.56 -17.18 -33.99
C ILE A 315 -16.75 -17.85 -33.34
N THR A 316 -17.78 -17.06 -33.09
CA THR A 316 -19.07 -17.52 -32.57
C THR A 316 -20.19 -17.11 -33.52
N ARG A 317 -21.25 -17.92 -33.59
CA ARG A 317 -22.50 -17.54 -34.24
C ARG A 317 -23.22 -16.50 -33.38
N GLU A 318 -24.22 -15.81 -33.94
CA GLU A 318 -25.06 -14.91 -33.15
C GLU A 318 -25.81 -15.63 -32.00
N SER A 319 -26.00 -16.95 -32.11
CA SER A 319 -26.53 -17.80 -31.03
C SER A 319 -25.56 -18.03 -29.86
N GLY A 320 -24.30 -17.59 -29.96
CA GLY A 320 -23.23 -17.80 -28.98
C GLY A 320 -22.48 -19.12 -29.14
N GLU A 321 -22.87 -19.97 -30.08
CA GLU A 321 -22.18 -21.23 -30.37
C GLU A 321 -20.83 -20.97 -31.04
N GLN A 322 -19.76 -21.54 -30.49
CA GLN A 322 -18.41 -21.45 -31.05
C GLN A 322 -18.29 -22.31 -32.32
N ILE A 323 -17.58 -21.79 -33.32
CA ILE A 323 -17.32 -22.51 -34.57
C ILE A 323 -15.89 -23.07 -34.54
N ASP A 324 -15.75 -24.36 -34.26
CA ASP A 324 -14.44 -25.01 -34.05
C ASP A 324 -13.73 -25.44 -35.35
N ASN A 325 -14.45 -25.55 -36.46
CA ASN A 325 -13.91 -26.03 -37.75
C ASN A 325 -13.36 -24.90 -38.65
N VAL A 326 -12.94 -23.78 -38.06
CA VAL A 326 -12.51 -22.59 -38.80
C VAL A 326 -11.08 -22.24 -38.45
N ILE A 327 -10.27 -21.93 -39.47
CA ILE A 327 -8.88 -21.53 -39.26
C ILE A 327 -8.83 -19.99 -39.26
N ILE A 328 -8.46 -19.42 -38.12
CA ILE A 328 -8.30 -17.98 -37.95
C ILE A 328 -6.83 -17.63 -38.05
N LYS A 329 -6.47 -16.74 -38.99
CA LYS A 329 -5.11 -16.23 -39.15
C LYS A 329 -5.06 -14.74 -38.92
N PHE A 330 -4.18 -14.30 -38.03
CA PHE A 330 -3.90 -12.89 -37.80
C PHE A 330 -2.73 -12.42 -38.70
N LYS A 331 -2.91 -11.30 -39.40
CA LYS A 331 -1.93 -10.71 -40.33
C LYS A 331 -1.87 -9.20 -40.16
N SER A 332 -0.84 -8.58 -40.75
CA SER A 332 -0.67 -7.12 -40.78
C SER A 332 -0.78 -6.46 -39.40
N ILE A 333 -0.22 -7.12 -38.38
CA ILE A 333 -0.29 -6.70 -36.99
C ILE A 333 0.58 -5.45 -36.81
N ASN A 334 0.02 -4.37 -36.29
CA ASN A 334 0.73 -3.17 -35.91
C ASN A 334 0.03 -2.48 -34.73
N TYR A 335 0.60 -1.37 -34.25
CA TYR A 335 0.07 -0.60 -33.12
C TYR A 335 -1.29 0.07 -33.38
N TYR A 336 -1.83 0.03 -34.60
CA TYR A 336 -3.19 0.50 -34.94
C TYR A 336 -4.21 -0.62 -35.04
N GLY A 337 -3.79 -1.88 -35.09
CA GLY A 337 -4.69 -3.01 -35.24
C GLY A 337 -4.09 -4.15 -36.05
N PHE A 338 -4.95 -5.04 -36.50
CA PHE A 338 -4.56 -6.26 -37.18
C PHE A 338 -5.63 -6.67 -38.18
N SER A 339 -5.27 -7.55 -39.10
CA SER A 339 -6.19 -8.15 -40.04
C SER A 339 -6.45 -9.60 -39.67
N VAL A 340 -7.69 -10.04 -39.82
CA VAL A 340 -8.14 -11.41 -39.60
C VAL A 340 -8.47 -12.03 -40.95
N ILE A 341 -7.92 -13.21 -41.20
CA ILE A 341 -8.30 -14.07 -42.33
C ILE A 341 -9.00 -15.28 -41.76
N ILE A 342 -10.17 -15.58 -42.30
CA ILE A 342 -11.00 -16.71 -41.88
C ILE A 342 -11.02 -17.71 -43.03
N GLU A 343 -10.33 -18.83 -42.86
CA GLU A 343 -10.26 -19.91 -43.84
C GLU A 343 -11.22 -21.05 -43.47
N ASN A 344 -11.67 -21.79 -44.49
CA ASN A 344 -12.67 -22.86 -44.36
C ASN A 344 -14.04 -22.38 -43.83
N PHE A 345 -14.34 -21.09 -43.94
CA PHE A 345 -15.67 -20.58 -43.69
C PHE A 345 -16.58 -20.92 -44.89
N THR A 346 -17.18 -22.10 -44.87
CA THR A 346 -18.31 -22.39 -45.76
C THR A 346 -19.53 -21.70 -45.18
N GLY A 347 -19.80 -20.49 -45.66
CA GLY A 347 -21.10 -19.86 -45.51
C GLY A 347 -22.12 -20.69 -46.30
N HIS A 348 -22.58 -21.81 -45.72
CA HIS A 348 -23.80 -22.44 -46.18
C HIS A 348 -24.96 -21.63 -45.60
N GLU A 349 -25.76 -21.10 -46.53
CA GLU A 349 -27.05 -20.44 -46.32
C GLU A 349 -27.97 -21.21 -45.37
#